data_AF-A0A5J6SM65-F1
#
_entry.id   AF-A0A5J6SM65-F1
#
_cell.length_a   1.000
_cell.length_b   1.000
_cell.length_c   1.000
_cell.angle_alpha   90.00
_cell.angle_beta   90.00
_cell.angle_gamma   90.00
#
_symmetry.space_group_name_H-M   'P 1'
#
loop_
_entity.id
_entity.type
_entity.pdbx_description
1 polymer ?
#
loop_
_entity_poly.entity_id
_entity_poly.type
_entity_poly.pdbx_seq_one_letter_code
_entity_poly.pdbx_strand_id
1 'polypeptide(L)'
;MNTNQNDSPMITHPILLEARQIGPNQILINYDQRTDLASAMNVSNYWIRSNVERPVGVATVGMSAALSASNSIRPDVGMITPLDDSNMRFVMTFTVNIMSGGMYTVLPCFVNLEGRSGYKGENWGPLSRNMFIGI
;
A
#
# COMPACT_ATOMS: atom_id res chain seq x y z
N MET A 1 28.75 -13.28 31.55
CA MET A 1 28.80 -13.48 30.08
C MET A 1 27.63 -14.39 29.74
N ASN A 2 26.71 -14.15 28.82
CA ASN A 2 26.45 -13.07 27.86
C ASN A 2 24.97 -13.28 27.42
N THR A 3 24.10 -12.29 27.61
CA THR A 3 23.47 -11.44 26.56
C THR A 3 22.27 -12.04 25.83
N ASN A 4 21.11 -11.45 26.13
CA ASN A 4 19.87 -11.39 25.37
C ASN A 4 20.06 -11.46 23.85
N GLN A 5 19.26 -12.28 23.17
CA GLN A 5 18.82 -12.04 21.80
C GLN A 5 17.32 -12.36 21.71
N ASN A 6 16.50 -11.34 21.90
CA ASN A 6 15.17 -11.30 21.33
C ASN A 6 15.35 -11.14 19.81
N ASP A 7 15.48 -12.25 19.08
CA ASP A 7 15.39 -12.27 17.63
C ASP A 7 13.93 -12.02 17.23
N SER A 8 13.50 -10.75 17.28
CA SER A 8 12.49 -10.32 16.31
C SER A 8 13.13 -10.50 14.94
N PRO A 9 12.57 -11.31 14.01
CA PRO A 9 13.12 -11.41 12.68
C PRO A 9 13.20 -9.98 12.13
N MET A 10 14.43 -9.51 11.86
CA MET A 10 14.63 -8.19 11.27
C MET A 10 13.73 -8.10 10.05
N ILE A 11 12.70 -7.27 10.09
CA ILE A 11 11.74 -7.16 9.00
C ILE A 11 12.55 -6.68 7.79
N THR A 12 12.72 -7.57 6.81
CA THR A 12 13.61 -7.33 5.67
C THR A 12 12.97 -6.46 4.58
N HIS A 13 11.75 -5.98 4.81
CA HIS A 13 10.94 -5.24 3.86
C HIS A 13 10.05 -4.21 4.57
N PRO A 14 9.70 -3.09 3.91
CA PRO A 14 8.84 -2.09 4.52
C PRO A 14 7.44 -2.64 4.83
N ILE A 15 6.88 -2.21 5.96
CA ILE A 15 5.50 -2.49 6.36
C ILE A 15 4.70 -1.19 6.35
N LEU A 16 3.55 -1.25 5.70
CA LEU A 16 2.57 -0.17 5.67
C LEU A 16 2.06 0.07 7.09
N LEU A 17 2.34 1.24 7.65
CA LEU A 17 1.79 1.67 8.94
C LEU A 17 0.37 2.17 8.78
N GLU A 18 0.11 2.96 7.73
CA GLU A 18 -1.15 3.66 7.54
C GLU A 18 -1.44 3.91 6.07
N ALA A 19 -2.70 3.69 5.70
CA ALA A 19 -3.31 4.26 4.52
C ALA A 19 -4.54 5.07 4.90
N ARG A 20 -4.62 6.33 4.47
CA ARG A 20 -5.70 7.25 4.86
C ARG A 20 -6.06 8.18 3.72
N GLN A 21 -7.34 8.38 3.47
CA GLN A 21 -7.80 9.39 2.51
C GLN A 21 -7.41 10.80 3.00
N ILE A 22 -6.82 11.58 2.11
CA ILE A 22 -6.38 12.96 2.35
C ILE A 22 -6.98 13.97 1.36
N GLY A 23 -7.72 13.49 0.37
CA GLY A 23 -8.46 14.28 -0.60
C GLY A 23 -9.50 13.43 -1.33
N PRO A 24 -10.35 14.02 -2.19
CA PRO A 24 -11.43 13.29 -2.87
C PRO A 24 -10.97 12.07 -3.68
N ASN A 25 -9.77 12.12 -4.23
CA ASN A 25 -9.14 11.08 -5.05
C ASN A 25 -7.72 10.75 -4.56
N GLN A 26 -7.40 11.01 -3.30
CA GLN A 26 -6.04 10.89 -2.78
C GLN A 26 -5.99 10.13 -1.47
N ILE A 27 -5.02 9.22 -1.37
CA ILE A 27 -4.66 8.56 -0.11
C ILE A 27 -3.18 8.81 0.22
N LEU A 28 -2.92 9.03 1.51
CA LEU A 28 -1.60 8.94 2.11
C LEU A 28 -1.23 7.46 2.27
N ILE A 29 0.02 7.13 1.98
CA ILE A 29 0.65 5.83 2.24
C ILE A 29 1.89 6.11 3.11
N ASN A 30 1.98 5.48 4.28
CA ASN A 30 3.09 5.67 5.22
C ASN A 30 3.68 4.31 5.62
N TYR A 31 4.99 4.14 5.42
CA TYR A 31 5.74 2.93 5.79
C TYR A 31 6.52 3.12 7.10
N ASP A 32 6.91 2.01 7.74
CA ASP A 32 7.70 1.97 8.97
C ASP A 32 9.21 2.19 8.76
N GLN A 33 9.68 2.00 7.52
CA GLN A 33 11.08 2.18 7.13
C GLN A 33 11.19 2.71 5.70
N ARG A 34 12.40 3.19 5.35
CA ARG A 34 12.69 3.76 4.04
C ARG A 34 12.51 2.71 2.93
N THR A 35 11.72 3.07 1.94
CA THR A 35 11.44 2.23 0.77
C THR A 35 12.43 2.53 -0.35
N ASP A 36 12.61 1.57 -1.25
CA ASP A 36 13.12 1.87 -2.58
C ASP A 36 12.05 2.64 -3.39
N LEU A 37 12.43 3.82 -3.89
CA LEU A 37 11.51 4.73 -4.58
C LEU A 37 10.85 4.10 -5.80
N ALA A 38 11.60 3.37 -6.62
CA ALA A 38 11.08 2.80 -7.86
C ALA A 38 9.96 1.78 -7.57
N SER A 39 10.18 0.90 -6.60
CA SER A 39 9.18 -0.09 -6.19
C SER A 39 8.02 0.50 -5.39
N ALA A 40 8.25 1.53 -4.58
CA ALA A 40 7.18 2.21 -3.84
C ALA A 40 6.28 3.07 -4.76
N MET A 41 6.84 3.67 -5.81
CA MET A 41 6.09 4.50 -6.76
C MET A 41 5.44 3.71 -7.89
N ASN A 42 5.82 2.44 -8.07
CA ASN A 42 5.18 1.57 -9.06
C ASN A 42 3.74 1.24 -8.61
N VAL A 43 2.75 1.92 -9.18
CA VAL A 43 1.35 1.74 -8.76
C VAL A 43 0.82 0.30 -8.95
N SER A 44 1.41 -0.47 -9.87
CA SER A 44 1.04 -1.88 -10.08
C SER A 44 1.55 -2.84 -8.99
N ASN A 45 2.28 -2.32 -8.01
CA ASN A 45 2.59 -2.99 -6.76
C ASN A 45 1.47 -2.85 -5.71
N TYR A 46 0.33 -2.23 -6.07
CA TYR A 46 -0.74 -1.94 -5.13
C TYR A 46 -2.08 -2.45 -5.62
N TRP A 47 -2.93 -2.80 -4.65
CA TRP A 47 -4.34 -3.14 -4.84
C TRP A 47 -5.19 -2.33 -3.86
N ILE A 48 -6.41 -2.01 -4.27
CA ILE A 48 -7.45 -1.48 -3.39
C ILE A 48 -8.56 -2.52 -3.33
N ARG A 49 -8.69 -3.20 -2.19
CA ARG A 49 -9.76 -4.18 -1.94
C ARG A 49 -11.01 -3.48 -1.45
N SER A 50 -12.14 -3.79 -2.05
CA SER A 50 -13.46 -3.40 -1.55
C SER A 50 -14.04 -4.46 -0.61
N ASN A 51 -14.95 -4.05 0.27
CA ASN A 51 -15.79 -4.95 1.05
C ASN A 51 -16.96 -5.56 0.28
N VAL A 52 -17.12 -5.27 -1.02
CA VAL A 52 -18.11 -5.93 -1.89
C VAL A 52 -17.44 -6.85 -2.90
N GLU A 53 -18.18 -7.82 -3.44
CA GLU A 53 -17.67 -8.81 -4.40
C GLU A 53 -17.29 -8.20 -5.76
N ARG A 54 -18.05 -7.19 -6.21
CA ARG A 54 -17.80 -6.51 -7.50
C ARG A 54 -17.33 -5.08 -7.23
N PRO A 55 -16.01 -4.82 -7.27
CA PRO A 55 -15.48 -3.50 -6.97
C PRO A 55 -15.85 -2.48 -8.06
N VAL A 56 -15.98 -1.22 -7.66
CA VAL A 56 -16.20 -0.06 -8.53
C VAL A 56 -15.32 1.10 -8.08
N GLY A 57 -15.13 2.10 -8.95
CA GLY A 57 -14.35 3.30 -8.64
C GLY A 57 -12.87 2.96 -8.46
N VAL A 58 -12.29 3.33 -7.32
CA VAL A 58 -10.86 3.15 -7.02
C VAL A 58 -10.48 1.69 -6.66
N ALA A 59 -11.46 0.85 -6.32
CA ALA A 59 -11.20 -0.54 -5.95
C ALA A 59 -10.89 -1.40 -7.17
N THR A 60 -9.83 -2.21 -7.07
CA THR A 60 -9.38 -3.08 -8.15
C THR A 60 -9.68 -4.56 -7.87
N VAL A 61 -9.96 -4.91 -6.61
CA VAL A 61 -10.23 -6.29 -6.20
C VAL A 61 -11.42 -6.36 -5.23
N GLY A 62 -12.25 -7.39 -5.39
CA GLY A 62 -13.41 -7.64 -4.53
C GLY A 62 -13.02 -8.32 -3.20
N MET A 63 -13.95 -8.34 -2.24
CA MET A 63 -13.73 -8.82 -0.87
C MET A 63 -13.03 -10.17 -0.79
N SER A 64 -13.42 -11.13 -1.63
CA SER A 64 -12.93 -12.52 -1.57
C SER A 64 -11.94 -12.88 -2.68
N ALA A 65 -11.64 -11.95 -3.59
CA ALA A 65 -10.82 -12.23 -4.76
C ALA A 65 -9.32 -12.28 -4.43
N ALA A 66 -8.60 -13.19 -5.07
CA ALA A 66 -7.15 -13.29 -4.97
C ALA A 66 -6.46 -12.11 -5.66
N LEU A 67 -5.30 -11.70 -5.14
CA LEU A 67 -4.47 -10.68 -5.78
C LEU A 67 -3.76 -11.28 -6.99
N SER A 68 -3.79 -10.58 -8.11
CA SER A 68 -3.08 -10.92 -9.34
C SER A 68 -2.61 -9.66 -10.05
N ALA A 69 -1.63 -9.81 -10.95
CA ALA A 69 -1.17 -8.68 -11.77
C ALA A 69 -2.32 -8.05 -12.57
N SER A 70 -3.29 -8.86 -13.02
CA SER A 70 -4.45 -8.40 -13.82
C SER A 70 -5.45 -7.55 -13.05
N ASN A 71 -5.43 -7.59 -11.72
CA ASN A 71 -6.31 -6.78 -10.86
C ASN A 71 -5.52 -5.82 -9.94
N SER A 72 -4.24 -5.58 -10.25
CA SER A 72 -3.47 -4.49 -9.66
C SER A 72 -3.94 -3.14 -10.16
N ILE A 73 -3.58 -2.06 -9.45
CA ILE A 73 -3.82 -0.71 -9.92
C ILE A 73 -2.98 -0.47 -11.19
N ARG A 74 -3.62 0.00 -12.24
CA ARG A 74 -2.99 0.28 -13.53
C ARG A 74 -2.45 1.73 -13.57
N PRO A 75 -1.37 2.01 -14.31
CA PRO A 75 -0.81 3.36 -14.43
C PRO A 75 -1.77 4.43 -14.98
N ASP A 76 -2.80 4.04 -15.73
CA ASP A 76 -3.83 4.95 -16.25
C ASP A 76 -4.98 5.24 -15.26
N VAL A 77 -5.05 4.54 -14.11
CA VAL A 77 -6.09 4.75 -13.09
C VAL A 77 -5.56 5.41 -11.82
N GLY A 78 -4.25 5.40 -11.61
CA GLY A 78 -3.63 6.06 -10.48
C GLY A 78 -2.12 6.22 -10.60
N MET A 79 -1.56 7.11 -9.81
CA MET A 79 -0.14 7.41 -9.74
C MET A 79 0.29 7.62 -8.29
N ILE A 80 1.53 7.26 -7.96
CA ILE A 80 2.12 7.46 -6.63
C ILE A 80 3.28 8.43 -6.73
N THR A 81 3.28 9.46 -5.88
CA THR A 81 4.37 10.43 -5.76
C THR A 81 4.89 10.50 -4.32
N PRO A 82 6.19 10.75 -4.09
CA PRO A 82 6.69 11.04 -2.74
C PRO A 82 5.98 12.26 -2.16
N LEU A 83 5.69 12.23 -0.85
CA LEU A 83 5.17 13.38 -0.12
C LEU A 83 6.31 14.26 0.42
N ASP A 84 7.45 13.65 0.72
CA ASP A 84 8.66 14.26 1.26
C ASP A 84 9.89 13.39 0.92
N ASP A 85 11.08 13.82 1.36
CA ASP A 85 12.37 13.16 1.08
C ASP A 85 12.66 11.94 1.99
N SER A 86 11.68 11.49 2.81
CA SER A 86 11.89 10.39 3.74
C SER A 86 12.03 9.03 3.05
N ASN A 87 11.50 8.88 1.84
CA ASN A 87 11.22 7.59 1.18
C ASN A 87 10.26 6.69 1.98
N MET A 88 9.49 7.27 2.92
CA MET A 88 8.52 6.55 3.75
C MET A 88 7.08 6.98 3.49
N ARG A 89 6.88 8.19 2.94
CA ARG A 89 5.58 8.82 2.80
C ARG A 89 5.28 9.15 1.36
N PHE A 90 4.13 8.69 0.90
CA PHE A 90 3.69 8.82 -0.48
C PHE A 90 2.24 9.25 -0.56
N VAL A 91 1.87 9.90 -1.66
CA VAL A 91 0.49 10.17 -2.02
C VAL A 91 0.16 9.33 -3.25
N MET A 92 -0.87 8.50 -3.15
CA MET A 92 -1.49 7.86 -4.31
C MET A 92 -2.69 8.70 -4.74
N THR A 93 -2.67 9.17 -5.99
CA THR A 93 -3.75 9.95 -6.61
C THR A 93 -4.44 9.10 -7.67
N PHE A 94 -5.75 8.95 -7.56
CA PHE A 94 -6.59 8.25 -8.52
C PHE A 94 -7.16 9.19 -9.58
N THR A 95 -7.50 8.66 -10.75
CA THR A 95 -8.18 9.43 -11.81
C THR A 95 -9.67 9.66 -11.55
N VAL A 96 -10.24 8.95 -10.57
CA VAL A 96 -11.63 9.08 -10.12
C VAL A 96 -11.68 9.33 -8.62
N ASN A 97 -12.77 9.94 -8.15
CA ASN A 97 -12.99 10.13 -6.71
C ASN A 97 -13.24 8.80 -6.00
N ILE A 98 -12.81 8.74 -4.75
CA ILE A 98 -13.13 7.69 -3.79
C ILE A 98 -14.62 7.84 -3.43
N MET A 99 -15.36 6.74 -3.47
CA MET A 99 -16.78 6.77 -3.13
C MET A 99 -16.97 6.93 -1.63
N SER A 100 -17.73 7.95 -1.23
CA SER A 100 -18.04 8.19 0.18
C SER A 100 -18.81 7.00 0.78
N GLY A 101 -18.46 6.63 2.01
CA GLY A 101 -19.01 5.47 2.73
C GLY A 101 -18.47 4.11 2.27
N GLY A 102 -17.68 4.04 1.19
CA GLY A 102 -17.03 2.79 0.77
C GLY A 102 -15.94 2.35 1.75
N MET A 103 -15.88 1.06 2.08
CA MET A 103 -14.81 0.50 2.91
C MET A 103 -13.74 -0.13 2.03
N TYR A 104 -12.51 0.34 2.19
CA TYR A 104 -11.38 -0.01 1.34
C TYR A 104 -10.19 -0.50 2.16
N THR A 105 -9.48 -1.51 1.66
CA THR A 105 -8.19 -1.95 2.20
C THR A 105 -7.10 -1.77 1.15
N VAL A 106 -6.02 -1.09 1.52
CA VAL A 106 -4.83 -0.89 0.68
C VAL A 106 -3.87 -2.06 0.90
N LEU A 107 -3.48 -2.71 -0.19
CA LEU A 107 -2.66 -3.91 -0.15
C LEU A 107 -1.42 -3.67 -1.02
N PRO A 108 -0.34 -3.10 -0.46
CA PRO A 108 0.95 -3.02 -1.15
C PRO A 108 1.64 -4.39 -1.15
N CYS A 109 2.26 -4.74 -2.27
CA CYS A 109 3.13 -5.90 -2.42
C CYS A 109 4.42 -5.48 -3.14
N PHE A 110 5.49 -6.25 -2.96
CA PHE A 110 6.73 -6.09 -3.75
C PHE A 110 7.47 -4.76 -3.56
N VAL A 111 7.15 -3.98 -2.54
CA VAL A 111 7.88 -2.76 -2.16
C VAL A 111 9.16 -3.17 -1.44
N ASN A 112 10.30 -2.71 -1.95
CA ASN A 112 11.61 -3.08 -1.44
C ASN A 112 12.08 -2.09 -0.37
N LEU A 113 12.96 -2.55 0.51
CA LEU A 113 13.73 -1.68 1.38
C LEU A 113 14.70 -0.85 0.53
N GLU A 114 15.00 0.38 0.94
CA GLU A 114 15.95 1.24 0.25
C GLU A 114 17.29 0.52 -0.04
N GLY A 115 17.75 0.59 -1.29
CA GLY A 115 18.98 -0.08 -1.75
C GLY A 115 18.88 -1.61 -1.88
N ARG A 116 17.69 -2.20 -1.71
CA ARG A 116 17.40 -3.63 -1.91
C ARG A 116 16.46 -3.83 -3.10
N SER A 117 16.38 -5.07 -3.58
CA SER A 117 15.47 -5.48 -4.66
C SER A 117 15.04 -6.94 -4.48
N GLY A 118 14.03 -7.36 -5.24
CA GLY A 118 13.60 -8.77 -5.33
C GLY A 118 12.63 -9.22 -4.23
N TYR A 119 12.07 -8.31 -3.42
CA TYR A 119 11.00 -8.64 -2.49
C TYR A 119 9.74 -9.09 -3.25
N LYS A 120 9.13 -10.21 -2.82
CA LYS A 120 7.99 -10.86 -3.50
C LYS A 120 6.77 -11.06 -2.60
N GLY A 121 6.73 -10.39 -1.45
CA GLY A 121 5.67 -10.56 -0.45
C GLY A 121 4.76 -9.34 -0.32
N GLU A 122 3.95 -9.38 0.73
CA GLU A 122 3.02 -8.34 1.15
C GLU A 122 3.71 -7.34 2.09
N ASN A 123 3.48 -6.05 1.85
CA ASN A 123 4.04 -4.98 2.67
C ASN A 123 3.05 -4.52 3.75
N TRP A 124 2.26 -5.41 4.32
CA TRP A 124 1.30 -5.12 5.40
C TRP A 124 1.27 -6.27 6.41
N GLY A 125 0.83 -5.99 7.63
CA GLY A 125 0.81 -6.95 8.73
C GLY A 125 -0.27 -6.66 9.77
N PRO A 126 -0.31 -7.40 10.89
CA PRO A 126 -1.39 -7.32 11.87
C PRO A 126 -1.62 -5.92 12.50
N LEU A 127 -0.58 -5.07 12.50
CA LEU A 127 -0.62 -3.72 13.05
C LEU A 127 -0.81 -2.62 11.98
N SER A 128 -0.90 -3.01 10.70
CA SER A 128 -1.12 -2.07 9.60
C SER A 128 -2.52 -1.45 9.68
N ARG A 129 -2.60 -0.13 9.72
CA ARG A 129 -3.85 0.62 9.54
C ARG A 129 -4.10 0.85 8.05
N ASN A 130 -4.23 -0.22 7.29
CA ASN A 130 -4.36 -0.17 5.83
C ASN A 130 -5.82 -0.11 5.34
N MET A 131 -6.78 0.00 6.26
CA MET A 131 -8.20 0.17 5.95
C MET A 131 -8.63 1.62 6.15
N PHE A 132 -9.44 2.13 5.24
CA PHE A 132 -10.08 3.45 5.37
C PHE A 132 -11.52 3.41 4.86
N ILE A 133 -12.33 4.36 5.33
CA ILE A 133 -13.68 4.63 4.83
C ILE A 133 -13.59 5.87 3.95
N GLY A 134 -14.22 5.82 2.77
CA GLY A 134 -14.33 6.97 1.88
C GLY A 134 -15.05 8.13 2.57
N ILE A 135 -14.44 9.31 2.60
CA ILE A 135 -15.04 10.57 3.10
C ILE A 135 -15.53 11.42 1.93
#